data_AF-A0A9D9V4H1-F1
#
_entry.id   AF-A0A9D9V4H1-F1
#
_cell.length_a   1.000
_cell.length_b   1.000
_cell.length_c   1.000
_cell.angle_alpha   90.00
_cell.angle_beta   90.00
_cell.angle_gamma   90.00
#
_symmetry.space_group_name_H-M   'P 1'
#
loop_
_entity.id
_entity.type
_entity.pdbx_description
1 polymer ?
#
loop_
_entity_poly.entity_id
_entity_poly.type
_entity_poly.pdbx_seq_one_letter_code
_entity_poly.pdbx_strand_id
1 'polypeptide(L)'
;MKSLVLRSREIEAATQRVLSVAVPLGAISLVTQVRTTVDVDEDLIPSIKAHGQQTPGVAVALTPDEARQYIEEINELWGSCHHIADFPLVELDGERYYFILVAGHRRYAACAILAENAEQNAGQSAFDGRYRVDIRFGMRVSETIPLQFNENRHQQVPPHEEARAAWKFYRWLKRNEPEITISQFARKIGRTPEWVRGALRFCTLPSSVQNYADGTDGCVKLPYSILTSLARLGEGMFELTGEAFPELAYHSWIVRAVVGRLNATVFRKTVSEYLTSKQQEHRGQLSLFGLTEAIVDERPLRRVVAAQMVPAVWTILSYLQSLECVREKGGFGDESYLSPELDSRVRTLYSPGSPLHIVTRILEYLGVLVPHLEELARREGSRQRKKLQQGATNLPMATELTQQLFASENDAAPQ
;
A
#
# COMPACT_ATOMS: atom_id res chain seq x y z
N MET A 1 -16.15 -7.47 -34.87
CA MET A 1 -16.43 -6.05 -34.56
C MET A 1 -16.45 -5.26 -35.86
N LYS A 2 -17.39 -4.32 -36.04
CA LYS A 2 -17.39 -3.40 -37.19
C LYS A 2 -16.22 -2.42 -37.01
N SER A 3 -15.38 -2.23 -38.03
CA SER A 3 -14.29 -1.25 -37.99
C SER A 3 -14.86 0.17 -37.89
N LEU A 4 -14.24 0.99 -37.03
CA LEU A 4 -14.62 2.38 -36.85
C LEU A 4 -13.81 3.22 -37.85
N VAL A 5 -14.47 3.92 -38.75
CA VAL A 5 -13.82 4.66 -39.84
C VAL A 5 -13.68 6.13 -39.47
N LEU A 6 -12.44 6.63 -39.38
CA LEU A 6 -12.10 8.04 -39.17
C LEU A 6 -11.52 8.63 -40.47
N ARG A 7 -11.81 9.92 -40.73
CA ARG A 7 -11.35 10.61 -41.95
C ARG A 7 -10.41 11.77 -41.60
N SER A 8 -9.33 11.92 -42.35
CA SER A 8 -8.33 13.00 -42.21
C SER A 8 -8.85 14.45 -42.20
N ARG A 9 -10.10 14.68 -42.60
CA ARG A 9 -10.71 16.03 -42.60
C ARG A 9 -11.26 16.50 -41.25
N GLU A 10 -11.27 15.63 -40.24
CA GLU A 10 -11.70 15.93 -38.86
C GLU A 10 -10.52 16.31 -37.95
N ILE A 11 -9.39 16.71 -38.56
CA ILE A 11 -8.09 16.92 -37.91
C ILE A 11 -7.85 18.42 -37.69
N GLU A 12 -7.64 18.84 -36.43
CA GLU A 12 -7.43 20.26 -36.09
C GLU A 12 -5.96 20.70 -36.15
N ALA A 13 -4.99 19.77 -36.03
CA ALA A 13 -3.56 20.08 -36.24
C ALA A 13 -2.75 18.80 -36.52
N ALA A 14 -2.08 18.75 -37.67
CA ALA A 14 -1.08 17.73 -37.98
C ALA A 14 0.31 18.33 -37.82
N THR A 15 1.05 17.90 -36.79
CA THR A 15 2.52 17.96 -36.84
C THR A 15 3.01 16.58 -37.28
N GLN A 16 4.20 16.47 -37.89
CA GLN A 16 4.66 15.28 -38.65
C GLN A 16 4.55 13.90 -37.95
N ARG A 17 4.23 13.82 -36.65
CA ARG A 17 4.01 12.57 -35.89
C ARG A 17 2.90 12.63 -34.84
N VAL A 18 2.14 13.72 -34.75
CA VAL A 18 1.08 13.90 -33.75
C VAL A 18 -0.19 14.41 -34.41
N LEU A 19 -1.29 13.75 -34.09
CA LEU A 19 -2.61 14.01 -34.63
C LEU A 19 -3.60 14.30 -33.50
N SER A 20 -4.08 15.54 -33.39
CA SER A 20 -5.11 15.91 -32.41
C SER A 20 -6.50 15.75 -33.01
N VAL A 21 -7.32 14.88 -32.41
CA VAL A 21 -8.65 14.52 -32.93
C VAL A 21 -9.64 14.20 -31.79
N ALA A 22 -10.93 14.42 -32.04
CA ALA A 22 -12.02 13.95 -31.17
C ALA A 22 -12.59 12.62 -31.70
N VAL A 23 -12.37 11.53 -30.95
CA VAL A 23 -12.79 10.17 -31.35
C VAL A 23 -13.89 9.63 -30.44
N PRO A 24 -14.72 8.70 -30.92
CA PRO A 24 -15.64 7.96 -30.04
C PRO A 24 -14.86 7.24 -28.93
N LEU A 25 -15.41 7.19 -27.72
CA LEU A 25 -14.74 6.55 -26.58
C LEU A 25 -14.38 5.08 -26.85
N GLY A 26 -15.26 4.36 -27.55
CA GLY A 26 -15.04 2.97 -27.96
C GLY A 26 -14.00 2.77 -29.06
N ALA A 27 -13.36 3.84 -29.55
CA ALA A 27 -12.21 3.73 -30.46
C ALA A 27 -10.87 3.65 -29.70
N ILE A 28 -10.85 4.00 -28.41
CA ILE A 28 -9.64 4.02 -27.58
C ILE A 28 -9.61 2.79 -26.68
N SER A 29 -8.46 2.14 -26.67
CA SER A 29 -8.15 0.98 -25.83
C SER A 29 -7.41 1.43 -24.59
N LEU A 30 -7.76 0.84 -23.44
CA LEU A 30 -7.03 1.03 -22.18
C LEU A 30 -6.17 -0.19 -21.90
N VAL A 31 -4.98 0.03 -21.36
CA VAL A 31 -4.05 -1.02 -20.92
C VAL A 31 -3.58 -0.73 -19.50
N THR A 32 -2.94 -1.71 -18.86
CA THR A 32 -2.41 -1.53 -17.50
C THR A 32 -1.41 -0.37 -17.46
N GLN A 33 -1.55 0.49 -16.44
CA GLN A 33 -0.72 1.67 -16.23
C GLN A 33 0.04 1.63 -14.91
N VAL A 34 0.96 2.59 -14.76
CA VAL A 34 1.73 2.85 -13.52
C VAL A 34 0.83 3.02 -12.29
N ARG A 35 -0.34 3.68 -12.44
CA ARG A 35 -1.30 3.91 -11.36
C ARG A 35 -2.36 2.82 -11.38
N THR A 36 -2.55 2.13 -10.26
CA THR A 36 -3.57 1.06 -10.13
C THR A 36 -4.92 1.57 -9.65
N THR A 37 -4.96 2.62 -8.83
CA THR A 37 -6.21 3.22 -8.33
C THR A 37 -6.60 4.42 -9.19
N VAL A 38 -7.72 4.37 -9.92
CA VAL A 38 -8.22 5.51 -10.71
C VAL A 38 -9.30 6.24 -9.91
N ASP A 39 -8.89 7.19 -9.06
CA ASP A 39 -9.85 8.10 -8.45
C ASP A 39 -10.15 9.23 -9.44
N VAL A 40 -11.37 9.22 -9.98
CA VAL A 40 -11.90 10.35 -10.73
C VAL A 40 -12.23 11.44 -9.70
N ASP A 41 -11.56 12.60 -9.80
CA ASP A 41 -11.85 13.70 -8.88
C ASP A 41 -13.33 14.09 -8.99
N GLU A 42 -13.97 14.35 -7.85
CA GLU A 42 -15.37 14.80 -7.79
C GLU A 42 -15.61 16.06 -8.66
N ASP A 43 -14.58 16.90 -8.83
CA ASP A 43 -14.64 18.13 -9.62
C ASP A 43 -14.40 17.93 -11.13
N LEU A 44 -13.82 16.80 -11.55
CA LEU A 44 -13.42 16.59 -12.94
C LEU A 44 -14.65 16.36 -13.85
N ILE A 45 -15.62 15.57 -13.38
CA ILE A 45 -16.85 15.27 -14.13
C ILE A 45 -17.69 16.55 -14.33
N PRO A 46 -18.01 17.36 -13.29
CA PRO A 46 -18.71 18.63 -13.45
C PRO A 46 -17.97 19.60 -14.37
N SER A 47 -16.64 19.68 -14.28
CA SER A 47 -15.84 20.56 -15.11
C SER A 47 -15.92 20.19 -16.59
N ILE A 48 -15.77 18.90 -16.93
CA ILE A 48 -15.91 18.41 -18.31
C ILE A 48 -17.35 18.59 -18.80
N LYS A 49 -18.36 18.39 -17.95
CA LYS A 49 -19.75 18.64 -18.30
C LYS A 49 -20.00 20.12 -18.65
N ALA A 50 -19.42 21.06 -17.89
CA ALA A 50 -19.64 22.49 -18.06
C ALA A 50 -18.81 23.12 -19.20
N HIS A 51 -17.54 22.70 -19.35
CA HIS A 51 -16.60 23.34 -20.27
C HIS A 51 -16.12 22.41 -21.40
N GLY A 52 -16.53 21.15 -21.41
CA GLY A 52 -15.98 20.14 -22.31
C GLY A 52 -14.56 19.70 -21.90
N GLN A 53 -13.99 18.76 -22.66
CA GLN A 53 -12.61 18.34 -22.45
C GLN A 53 -11.65 19.40 -23.00
N GLN A 54 -10.98 20.12 -22.10
CA GLN A 54 -10.01 21.17 -22.45
C GLN A 54 -8.62 20.63 -22.79
N THR A 55 -8.17 19.59 -22.08
CA THR A 55 -6.84 18.99 -22.29
C THR A 55 -6.96 17.61 -22.94
N PRO A 56 -6.39 17.41 -24.15
CA PRO A 56 -6.45 16.11 -24.82
C PRO A 56 -5.72 15.03 -24.01
N GLY A 57 -6.21 13.79 -24.12
CA GLY A 57 -5.42 12.62 -23.72
C GLY A 57 -4.26 12.40 -24.68
N VAL A 58 -3.39 11.43 -24.39
CA VAL A 58 -2.37 10.99 -25.35
C VAL A 58 -2.59 9.52 -25.63
N ALA A 59 -2.74 9.17 -26.90
CA ALA A 59 -2.82 7.79 -27.35
C ALA A 59 -1.71 7.49 -28.35
N VAL A 60 -1.36 6.22 -28.49
CA VAL A 60 -0.51 5.74 -29.58
C VAL A 60 -1.35 5.07 -30.64
N ALA A 61 -1.07 5.37 -31.91
CA ALA A 61 -1.56 4.61 -33.04
C ALA A 61 -0.53 3.55 -33.41
N LEU A 62 -0.97 2.29 -33.37
CA LEU A 62 -0.15 1.13 -33.64
C LEU A 62 -0.79 0.32 -34.75
N THR A 63 -0.01 -0.05 -35.76
CA THR A 63 -0.43 -1.04 -36.75
C THR A 63 -0.68 -2.40 -36.07
N PRO A 64 -1.36 -3.37 -36.71
CA PRO A 64 -1.66 -4.65 -36.07
C PRO A 64 -0.43 -5.41 -35.56
N ASP A 65 0.70 -5.31 -36.26
CA ASP A 65 1.94 -5.96 -35.84
C ASP A 65 2.62 -5.21 -34.69
N GLU A 66 2.67 -3.87 -34.75
CA GLU A 66 3.17 -3.05 -33.65
C GLU A 66 2.31 -3.21 -32.38
N ALA A 67 0.99 -3.30 -32.54
CA ALA A 67 0.06 -3.49 -31.42
C ALA A 67 0.27 -4.84 -30.74
N ARG A 68 0.52 -5.91 -31.51
CA ARG A 68 0.84 -7.23 -30.95
C ARG A 68 2.09 -7.16 -30.08
N GLN A 69 3.17 -6.60 -30.63
CA GLN A 69 4.42 -6.41 -29.89
C GLN A 69 4.22 -5.52 -28.66
N TYR A 70 3.48 -4.42 -28.80
CA TYR A 70 3.22 -3.48 -27.71
C TYR A 70 2.48 -4.16 -26.55
N ILE A 71 1.45 -4.95 -26.84
CA ILE A 71 0.68 -5.68 -25.82
C ILE A 71 1.52 -6.76 -25.16
N GLU A 72 2.37 -7.48 -25.90
CA GLU A 72 3.32 -8.45 -25.34
C GLU A 72 4.29 -7.78 -24.36
N GLU A 73 4.90 -6.65 -24.75
CA GLU A 73 5.82 -5.89 -23.90
C GLU A 73 5.11 -5.32 -22.65
N ILE A 74 3.87 -4.85 -22.78
CA ILE A 74 3.05 -4.36 -21.66
C ILE A 74 2.69 -5.50 -20.70
N ASN A 75 2.30 -6.66 -21.22
CA ASN A 75 1.99 -7.84 -20.43
C ASN A 75 3.24 -8.36 -19.68
N GLU A 76 4.40 -8.37 -20.34
CA GLU A 76 5.66 -8.71 -19.68
C GLU A 76 6.01 -7.70 -18.57
N LEU A 77 5.89 -6.40 -18.86
CA LEU A 77 6.25 -5.33 -17.94
C LEU A 77 5.38 -5.33 -16.67
N TRP A 78 4.06 -5.44 -16.84
CA TRP A 78 3.11 -5.31 -15.73
C TRP A 78 2.69 -6.63 -15.11
N GLY A 79 2.85 -7.75 -15.82
CA GLY A 79 2.27 -9.04 -15.47
C GLY A 79 0.77 -9.11 -15.79
N SER A 80 0.31 -8.37 -16.80
CA SER A 80 -1.08 -8.38 -17.25
C SER A 80 -1.36 -9.47 -18.30
N CYS A 81 -2.63 -9.68 -18.61
CA CYS A 81 -3.13 -10.69 -19.56
C CYS A 81 -4.00 -10.07 -20.65
N HIS A 82 -3.60 -8.93 -21.18
CA HIS A 82 -4.34 -8.26 -22.28
C HIS A 82 -4.23 -9.07 -23.58
N HIS A 83 -5.33 -9.21 -24.31
CA HIS A 83 -5.34 -9.81 -25.64
C HIS A 83 -5.73 -8.78 -26.70
N ILE A 84 -5.02 -8.80 -27.85
CA ILE A 84 -5.27 -7.85 -28.93
C ILE A 84 -6.71 -7.91 -29.47
N ALA A 85 -7.35 -9.07 -29.38
CA ALA A 85 -8.73 -9.30 -29.82
C ALA A 85 -9.76 -8.52 -29.00
N ASP A 86 -9.41 -8.08 -27.80
CA ASP A 86 -10.27 -7.30 -26.92
C ASP A 86 -10.34 -5.83 -27.34
N PHE A 87 -9.45 -5.40 -28.23
CA PHE A 87 -9.29 -4.01 -28.62
C PHE A 87 -9.95 -3.68 -29.96
N PRO A 88 -10.63 -2.53 -30.07
CA PRO A 88 -11.24 -2.06 -31.32
C PRO A 88 -10.16 -1.72 -32.35
N LEU A 89 -10.33 -2.24 -33.56
CA LEU A 89 -9.55 -1.83 -34.72
C LEU A 89 -10.21 -0.63 -35.40
N VAL A 90 -9.42 0.43 -35.58
CA VAL A 90 -9.84 1.69 -36.17
C VAL A 90 -9.21 1.84 -37.55
N GLU A 91 -10.01 2.25 -38.53
CA GLU A 91 -9.54 2.55 -39.88
C GLU A 91 -9.35 4.06 -40.01
N LEU A 92 -8.12 4.48 -40.31
CA LEU A 92 -7.73 5.87 -40.49
C LEU A 92 -7.09 5.99 -41.88
N ASP A 93 -7.75 6.71 -42.78
CA ASP A 93 -7.30 6.96 -44.15
C ASP A 93 -6.92 5.70 -44.96
N GLY A 94 -7.69 4.62 -44.77
CA GLY A 94 -7.51 3.34 -45.45
C GLY A 94 -6.52 2.40 -44.78
N GLU A 95 -5.81 2.86 -43.75
CA GLU A 95 -4.90 2.07 -42.93
C GLU A 95 -5.56 1.69 -41.59
N ARG A 96 -5.14 0.56 -41.02
CA ARG A 96 -5.76 -0.01 -39.81
C ARG A 96 -4.84 0.16 -38.61
N TYR A 97 -5.38 0.71 -37.53
CA TYR A 97 -4.65 1.00 -36.29
C TYR A 97 -5.43 0.59 -35.05
N TYR A 98 -4.69 0.26 -34.01
CA TYR A 98 -5.17 0.24 -32.63
C TYR A 98 -4.75 1.53 -31.95
N PHE A 99 -5.71 2.20 -31.29
CA PHE A 99 -5.41 3.37 -30.48
C PHE A 99 -5.35 2.97 -29.01
N ILE A 100 -4.16 3.05 -28.42
CA ILE A 100 -3.95 2.70 -27.01
C ILE A 100 -3.70 3.97 -26.20
N LEU A 101 -4.49 4.20 -25.16
CA LEU A 101 -4.34 5.36 -24.29
C LEU A 101 -3.06 5.23 -23.45
N VAL A 102 -2.20 6.24 -23.56
CA VAL A 102 -0.96 6.34 -22.77
C VAL A 102 -1.14 7.34 -21.65
N ALA A 103 -1.80 8.47 -21.89
CA ALA A 103 -2.02 9.49 -20.87
C ALA A 103 -3.46 9.98 -20.88
N GLY A 104 -3.98 10.36 -19.71
CA GLY A 104 -5.33 10.92 -19.57
C GLY A 104 -6.41 9.92 -19.15
N HIS A 105 -6.04 8.82 -18.47
CA HIS A 105 -6.99 7.79 -18.01
C HIS A 105 -8.15 8.33 -17.18
N ARG A 106 -7.88 9.28 -16.28
CA ARG A 106 -8.91 9.88 -15.42
C ARG A 106 -9.90 10.73 -16.22
N ARG A 107 -9.39 11.47 -17.21
CA ARG A 107 -10.23 12.23 -18.15
C ARG A 107 -11.05 11.27 -19.01
N TYR A 108 -10.46 10.16 -19.46
CA TYR A 108 -11.19 9.14 -20.20
C TYR A 108 -12.31 8.53 -19.36
N ALA A 109 -12.04 8.14 -18.12
CA ALA A 109 -13.03 7.62 -17.19
C ALA A 109 -14.16 8.63 -16.92
N ALA A 110 -13.83 9.91 -16.70
CA ALA A 110 -14.83 10.96 -16.55
C ALA A 110 -15.71 11.14 -17.80
N CYS A 111 -15.11 11.12 -19.00
CA CYS A 111 -15.83 11.18 -20.26
C CYS A 111 -16.71 9.94 -20.48
N ALA A 112 -16.25 8.74 -20.08
CA ALA A 112 -17.03 7.51 -20.14
C ALA A 112 -18.28 7.58 -19.25
N ILE A 113 -18.11 8.01 -17.98
CA ILE A 113 -19.23 8.22 -17.05
C ILE A 113 -20.22 9.25 -17.62
N LEU A 114 -19.74 10.34 -18.22
CA LEU A 114 -20.63 11.33 -18.84
C LEU A 114 -21.37 10.80 -20.06
N ALA A 115 -20.72 9.97 -20.89
CA ALA A 115 -21.34 9.36 -22.06
C ALA A 115 -22.44 8.36 -21.66
N GLU A 116 -22.22 7.56 -20.61
CA GLU A 116 -23.23 6.65 -20.07
C GLU A 116 -24.44 7.40 -19.48
N ASN A 117 -24.21 8.54 -18.84
CA ASN A 117 -25.26 9.36 -18.23
C ASN A 117 -25.90 10.38 -19.20
N ALA A 118 -25.52 10.37 -20.48
CA ALA A 118 -26.00 11.32 -21.49
C ALA A 118 -27.50 11.11 -21.79
N GLU A 119 -28.01 9.88 -21.71
CA GLU A 119 -29.43 9.58 -21.92
C GLU A 119 -30.33 10.19 -20.83
N GLN A 120 -29.81 10.41 -19.62
CA GLN A 120 -30.56 10.95 -18.49
C GLN A 120 -30.48 12.48 -18.37
N ASN A 121 -29.56 13.14 -19.09
CA ASN A 121 -29.24 14.57 -18.92
C ASN A 121 -29.27 15.33 -20.25
N ALA A 122 -30.30 15.10 -21.06
CA ALA A 122 -30.54 15.86 -22.29
C ALA A 122 -30.87 17.33 -21.96
N GLY A 123 -29.86 18.21 -21.92
CA GLY A 123 -30.15 19.65 -21.85
C GLY A 123 -28.96 20.60 -21.71
N GLN A 124 -27.89 20.26 -20.98
CA GLN A 124 -26.83 21.24 -20.65
C GLN A 124 -25.46 20.58 -20.44
N SER A 125 -24.92 19.94 -21.47
CA SER A 125 -23.55 19.40 -21.45
C SER A 125 -22.76 20.00 -22.61
N ALA A 126 -21.61 20.61 -22.30
CA ALA A 126 -20.62 21.05 -23.28
C ALA A 126 -19.79 19.85 -23.81
N PHE A 127 -19.91 18.68 -23.19
CA PHE A 127 -19.31 17.45 -23.68
C PHE A 127 -20.19 16.82 -24.78
N ASP A 128 -19.59 16.62 -25.95
CA ASP A 128 -20.23 16.16 -27.19
C ASP A 128 -20.24 14.62 -27.36
N GLY A 129 -19.84 13.88 -26.32
CA GLY A 129 -19.75 12.43 -26.35
C GLY A 129 -18.46 11.89 -27.00
N ARG A 130 -17.55 12.76 -27.46
CA ARG A 130 -16.27 12.36 -28.06
C ARG A 130 -15.11 12.69 -27.13
N TYR A 131 -14.11 11.82 -27.12
CA TYR A 131 -12.89 12.01 -26.35
C TYR A 131 -11.83 12.70 -27.21
N ARG A 132 -11.31 13.83 -26.73
CA ARG A 132 -10.21 14.56 -27.37
C ARG A 132 -8.88 13.89 -27.03
N VAL A 133 -8.10 13.57 -28.05
CA VAL A 133 -6.85 12.83 -27.90
C VAL A 133 -5.80 13.27 -28.92
N ASP A 134 -4.56 13.33 -28.46
CA ASP A 134 -3.37 13.47 -29.29
C ASP A 134 -2.83 12.07 -29.61
N ILE A 135 -3.02 11.65 -30.85
CA ILE A 135 -2.57 10.36 -31.38
C ILE A 135 -1.13 10.50 -31.86
N ARG A 136 -0.24 9.66 -31.33
CA ARG A 136 1.18 9.62 -31.70
C ARG A 136 1.50 8.34 -32.45
N PHE A 137 2.25 8.46 -33.54
CA PHE A 137 2.63 7.32 -34.38
C PHE A 137 4.04 6.83 -34.07
N GLY A 138 4.25 5.52 -34.20
CA GLY A 138 5.57 4.88 -34.14
C GLY A 138 6.25 4.93 -32.76
N MET A 139 5.47 5.04 -31.68
CA MET A 139 6.00 5.08 -30.31
C MET A 139 6.04 3.68 -29.69
N ARG A 140 7.17 3.33 -29.07
CA ARG A 140 7.38 2.04 -28.40
C ARG A 140 7.00 2.08 -26.91
N VAL A 141 6.92 0.92 -26.26
CA VAL A 141 6.69 0.83 -24.80
C VAL A 141 7.75 1.61 -24.03
N SER A 142 9.01 1.51 -24.44
CA SER A 142 10.13 2.21 -23.81
C SER A 142 10.00 3.75 -23.84
N GLU A 143 9.17 4.31 -24.73
CA GLU A 143 8.91 5.74 -24.88
C GLU A 143 7.57 6.16 -24.26
N THR A 144 6.57 5.28 -24.28
CA THR A 144 5.23 5.54 -23.72
C THR A 144 5.20 5.50 -22.21
N ILE A 145 5.85 4.53 -21.56
CA ILE A 145 5.86 4.40 -20.10
C ILE A 145 6.44 5.64 -19.41
N PRO A 146 7.57 6.24 -19.86
CA PRO A 146 8.04 7.52 -19.35
C PRO A 146 7.00 8.65 -19.39
N LEU A 147 6.15 8.70 -20.41
CA LEU A 147 5.07 9.70 -20.48
C LEU A 147 4.04 9.48 -19.37
N GLN A 148 3.72 8.23 -19.03
CA GLN A 148 2.84 7.91 -17.90
C GLN A 148 3.43 8.39 -16.57
N PHE A 149 4.72 8.16 -16.32
CA PHE A 149 5.40 8.67 -15.12
C PHE A 149 5.39 10.20 -15.04
N ASN A 150 5.60 10.87 -16.18
CA ASN A 150 5.58 12.33 -16.23
C ASN A 150 4.17 12.91 -16.03
N GLU A 151 3.11 12.25 -16.52
CA GLU A 151 1.73 12.65 -16.24
C GLU A 151 1.43 12.58 -14.75
N ASN A 152 1.82 11.48 -14.10
CA ASN A 152 1.63 11.25 -12.66
C ASN A 152 2.40 12.23 -11.75
N ARG A 153 3.25 13.10 -12.30
CA ARG A 153 3.91 14.16 -11.55
C ARG A 153 2.94 15.27 -11.12
N HIS A 154 1.89 15.52 -11.89
CA HIS A 154 0.96 16.62 -11.63
C HIS A 154 -0.02 16.32 -10.48
N GLN A 155 -0.32 15.05 -10.23
CA GLN A 155 -1.15 14.61 -9.10
C GLN A 155 -0.59 13.31 -8.53
N GLN A 156 -0.16 13.36 -7.26
CA GLN A 156 0.73 12.36 -6.67
C GLN A 156 0.09 10.97 -6.58
N VAL A 157 0.65 10.03 -7.35
CA VAL A 157 0.47 8.59 -7.09
C VAL A 157 1.07 8.26 -5.72
N PRO A 158 0.49 7.34 -4.94
CA PRO A 158 1.10 6.89 -3.70
C PRO A 158 2.57 6.48 -3.92
N PRO A 159 3.53 7.00 -3.12
CA PRO A 159 4.95 6.82 -3.40
C PRO A 159 5.42 5.36 -3.52
N HIS A 160 4.73 4.43 -2.84
CA HIS A 160 5.04 3.01 -2.88
C HIS A 160 4.56 2.33 -4.18
N GLU A 161 3.40 2.75 -4.73
CA GLU A 161 2.93 2.30 -6.05
C GLU A 161 3.88 2.78 -7.14
N GLU A 162 4.25 4.06 -7.10
CA GLU A 162 5.20 4.62 -8.04
C GLU A 162 6.58 3.94 -7.97
N ALA A 163 7.04 3.61 -6.76
CA ALA A 163 8.28 2.88 -6.56
C ALA A 163 8.25 1.46 -7.16
N ARG A 164 7.15 0.72 -6.93
CA ARG A 164 6.93 -0.62 -7.51
C ARG A 164 6.90 -0.57 -9.04
N ALA A 165 6.22 0.44 -9.59
CA ALA A 165 6.16 0.63 -11.03
C ALA A 165 7.54 0.98 -11.62
N ALA A 166 8.28 1.88 -10.97
CA ALA A 166 9.63 2.24 -11.39
C ALA A 166 10.58 1.04 -11.33
N TRP A 167 10.44 0.17 -10.32
CA TRP A 167 11.24 -1.06 -10.22
C TRP A 167 10.94 -2.05 -11.35
N LYS A 168 9.66 -2.32 -11.65
CA LYS A 168 9.26 -3.18 -12.78
C LYS A 168 9.82 -2.64 -14.10
N PHE A 169 9.63 -1.33 -14.34
CA PHE A 169 10.10 -0.68 -15.56
C PHE A 169 11.62 -0.66 -15.67
N TYR A 170 12.34 -0.40 -14.58
CA TYR A 170 13.80 -0.46 -14.59
C TYR A 170 14.31 -1.86 -14.93
N ARG A 171 13.73 -2.92 -14.35
CA ARG A 171 14.15 -4.31 -14.66
C ARG A 171 13.88 -4.69 -16.10
N TRP A 172 12.69 -4.37 -16.61
CA TRP A 172 12.35 -4.60 -18.02
C TRP A 172 13.30 -3.85 -18.95
N LEU A 173 13.54 -2.56 -18.68
CA LEU A 173 14.42 -1.74 -19.50
C LEU A 173 15.89 -2.20 -19.41
N LYS A 174 16.36 -2.65 -18.25
CA LYS A 174 17.72 -3.19 -18.06
C LYS A 174 17.95 -4.51 -18.82
N ARG A 175 16.91 -5.31 -19.06
CA ARG A 175 17.00 -6.51 -19.92
C ARG A 175 17.16 -6.14 -21.39
N ASN A 176 16.40 -5.15 -21.84
CA ASN A 176 16.39 -4.70 -23.24
C ASN A 176 17.55 -3.75 -23.58
N GLU A 177 18.01 -2.98 -22.59
CA GLU A 177 19.11 -2.01 -22.67
C GLU A 177 20.09 -2.24 -21.49
N PRO A 178 20.99 -3.23 -21.57
CA PRO A 178 21.89 -3.61 -20.47
C PRO A 178 22.78 -2.47 -19.95
N GLU A 179 23.11 -1.50 -20.80
CA GLU A 179 23.98 -0.37 -20.46
C GLU A 179 23.28 0.76 -19.71
N ILE A 180 21.95 0.69 -19.50
CA ILE A 180 21.24 1.81 -18.88
C ILE A 180 21.68 2.03 -17.42
N THR A 181 22.15 3.24 -17.14
CA THR A 181 22.52 3.68 -15.80
C THR A 181 21.29 4.19 -15.02
N ILE A 182 21.37 4.17 -13.69
CA ILE A 182 20.32 4.74 -12.82
C ILE A 182 20.07 6.22 -13.17
N SER A 183 21.12 6.97 -13.50
CA SER A 183 21.02 8.39 -13.86
C SER A 183 20.27 8.61 -15.17
N GLN A 184 20.52 7.78 -16.20
CA GLN A 184 19.79 7.82 -17.47
C GLN A 184 18.32 7.43 -17.27
N PHE A 185 18.05 6.37 -16.50
CA PHE A 185 16.70 5.95 -16.17
C PHE A 185 15.93 7.05 -15.43
N ALA A 186 16.53 7.65 -14.40
CA ALA A 186 15.95 8.72 -13.62
C ALA A 186 15.54 9.91 -14.49
N ARG A 187 16.42 10.32 -15.42
CA ARG A 187 16.11 11.37 -16.40
C ARG A 187 14.93 10.99 -17.30
N LYS A 188 14.84 9.73 -17.73
CA LYS A 188 13.77 9.22 -18.59
C LYS A 188 12.39 9.35 -17.92
N ILE A 189 12.28 8.96 -16.65
CA ILE A 189 11.01 9.00 -15.90
C ILE A 189 10.75 10.34 -15.17
N GLY A 190 11.61 11.35 -15.33
CA GLY A 190 11.44 12.66 -14.69
C GLY A 190 11.62 12.63 -13.16
N ARG A 191 12.55 11.81 -12.66
CA ARG A 191 12.89 11.69 -11.23
C ARG A 191 14.38 11.93 -10.97
N THR A 192 14.74 12.17 -9.71
CA THR A 192 16.16 12.26 -9.30
C THR A 192 16.77 10.86 -9.15
N PRO A 193 18.07 10.67 -9.43
CA PRO A 193 18.75 9.39 -9.20
C PRO A 193 18.61 8.88 -7.76
N GLU A 194 18.61 9.78 -6.77
CA GLU A 194 18.46 9.47 -5.35
C GLU A 194 17.11 8.83 -5.05
N TRP A 195 16.04 9.40 -5.61
CA TRP A 195 14.69 8.83 -5.52
C TRP A 195 14.63 7.44 -6.15
N VAL A 196 15.22 7.24 -7.34
CA VAL A 196 15.24 5.93 -8.01
C VAL A 196 15.96 4.89 -7.16
N ARG A 197 17.13 5.22 -6.59
CA ARG A 197 17.84 4.31 -5.67
C ARG A 197 16.96 3.94 -4.48
N GLY A 198 16.27 4.91 -3.89
CA GLY A 198 15.32 4.68 -2.80
C GLY A 198 14.16 3.76 -3.19
N ALA A 199 13.57 3.97 -4.38
CA ALA A 199 12.49 3.13 -4.92
C ALA A 199 12.93 1.69 -5.18
N LEU A 200 14.10 1.51 -5.80
CA LEU A 200 14.66 0.19 -6.06
C LEU A 200 14.96 -0.56 -4.75
N ARG A 201 15.54 0.12 -3.76
CA ARG A 201 15.80 -0.43 -2.41
C ARG A 201 14.51 -0.80 -1.67
N PHE A 202 13.47 0.03 -1.77
CA PHE A 202 12.19 -0.31 -1.17
C PHE A 202 11.62 -1.62 -1.74
N CYS A 203 11.72 -1.80 -3.06
CA CYS A 203 11.19 -2.99 -3.73
C CYS A 203 12.00 -4.26 -3.46
N THR A 204 13.20 -4.18 -2.87
CA THR A 204 13.98 -5.34 -2.42
C THR A 204 13.62 -5.79 -1.00
N LEU A 205 12.80 -5.05 -0.27
CA LEU A 205 12.31 -5.47 1.05
C LEU A 205 11.39 -6.70 0.93
N PRO A 206 11.30 -7.55 1.97
CA PRO A 206 10.29 -8.61 2.04
C PRO A 206 8.86 -8.05 1.86
N SER A 207 7.98 -8.80 1.20
CA SER A 207 6.60 -8.35 0.93
C SER A 207 5.86 -7.97 2.21
N SER A 208 6.03 -8.72 3.29
CA SER A 208 5.48 -8.43 4.63
C SER A 208 5.88 -7.05 5.16
N VAL A 209 7.08 -6.57 4.84
CA VAL A 209 7.57 -5.24 5.22
C VAL A 209 7.04 -4.17 4.27
N GLN A 210 6.91 -4.48 2.98
CA GLN A 210 6.33 -3.56 2.00
C GLN A 210 4.85 -3.26 2.28
N ASN A 211 4.09 -4.23 2.82
CA ASN A 211 2.65 -4.10 3.13
C ASN A 211 2.34 -3.06 4.23
N TYR A 212 3.37 -2.60 4.96
CA TYR A 212 3.21 -1.46 5.87
C TYR A 212 3.06 -0.13 5.11
N ALA A 213 3.37 -0.04 3.81
CA ALA A 213 3.31 1.22 3.05
C ALA A 213 1.85 1.63 2.71
N ASP A 214 1.05 0.64 2.37
CA ASP A 214 -0.37 0.70 2.04
C ASP A 214 -1.26 0.42 3.25
N GLY A 215 -0.74 -0.27 4.28
CA GLY A 215 -1.54 -0.69 5.44
C GLY A 215 -2.43 -1.88 5.11
N THR A 216 -2.04 -2.68 4.11
CA THR A 216 -2.67 -3.95 3.80
C THR A 216 -2.45 -4.95 4.93
N ASP A 217 -3.25 -6.02 4.96
CA ASP A 217 -3.21 -7.07 5.98
C ASP A 217 -3.48 -6.61 7.43
N GLY A 218 -4.19 -5.48 7.61
CA GLY A 218 -4.50 -4.91 8.92
C GLY A 218 -3.29 -4.31 9.64
N CYS A 219 -2.18 -4.11 8.92
CA CYS A 219 -0.95 -3.54 9.46
C CYS A 219 -1.06 -2.02 9.65
N VAL A 220 -0.31 -1.49 10.62
CA VAL A 220 -0.21 -0.04 10.83
C VAL A 220 0.48 0.59 9.61
N LYS A 221 -0.20 1.52 8.95
CA LYS A 221 0.38 2.25 7.82
C LYS A 221 1.58 3.09 8.27
N LEU A 222 2.74 2.83 7.65
CA LEU A 222 3.98 3.55 7.87
C LEU A 222 4.30 4.50 6.71
N PRO A 223 4.90 5.67 7.00
CA PRO A 223 5.45 6.53 5.95
C PRO A 223 6.49 5.79 5.10
N TYR A 224 6.38 5.94 3.77
CA TYR A 224 7.33 5.39 2.79
C TYR A 224 8.80 5.76 3.09
N SER A 225 9.04 6.95 3.66
CA SER A 225 10.37 7.42 4.06
C SER A 225 10.99 6.62 5.23
N ILE A 226 10.17 6.01 6.09
CA ILE A 226 10.63 5.08 7.13
C ILE A 226 11.04 3.75 6.49
N LEU A 227 10.20 3.23 5.59
CA LEU A 227 10.45 1.95 4.90
C LEU A 227 11.70 2.02 4.00
N THR A 228 11.92 3.13 3.29
CA THR A 228 13.17 3.35 2.54
C THR A 228 14.41 3.42 3.44
N SER A 229 14.26 3.93 4.67
CA SER A 229 15.34 3.93 5.67
C SER A 229 15.60 2.52 6.22
N LEU A 230 14.56 1.69 6.38
CA LEU A 230 14.71 0.26 6.69
C LEU A 230 15.42 -0.49 5.57
N ALA A 231 15.08 -0.23 4.31
CA ALA A 231 15.78 -0.85 3.18
C ALA A 231 17.29 -0.53 3.20
N ARG A 232 17.65 0.73 3.51
CA ARG A 232 19.04 1.13 3.72
C ARG A 232 19.71 0.40 4.89
N LEU A 233 18.98 0.14 5.98
CA LEU A 233 19.50 -0.64 7.09
C LEU A 233 19.87 -2.06 6.64
N GLY A 234 18.96 -2.73 5.93
CA GLY A 234 19.18 -4.09 5.44
C GLY A 234 20.36 -4.20 4.47
N GLU A 235 20.45 -3.28 3.52
CA GLU A 235 21.59 -3.17 2.59
C GLU A 235 22.91 -2.92 3.33
N GLY A 236 22.94 -1.96 4.26
CA GLY A 236 24.14 -1.67 5.02
C GLY A 236 24.58 -2.83 5.93
N MET A 237 23.64 -3.61 6.46
CA MET A 237 23.95 -4.82 7.23
C MET A 237 24.46 -5.95 6.33
N PHE A 238 23.91 -6.10 5.13
CA PHE A 238 24.40 -7.05 4.13
C PHE A 238 25.83 -6.70 3.69
N GLU A 239 26.13 -5.43 3.44
CA GLU A 239 27.49 -4.96 3.11
C GLU A 239 28.51 -5.24 4.23
N LEU A 240 28.06 -5.22 5.49
CA LEU A 240 28.91 -5.46 6.66
C LEU A 240 29.13 -6.94 6.99
N THR A 241 28.08 -7.74 6.88
CA THR A 241 28.06 -9.13 7.36
C THR A 241 28.14 -10.15 6.24
N GLY A 242 27.79 -9.77 5.01
CA GLY A 242 27.58 -10.67 3.88
C GLY A 242 26.27 -11.47 3.95
N GLU A 243 25.48 -11.31 5.03
CA GLU A 243 24.26 -12.07 5.26
C GLU A 243 23.00 -11.23 5.00
N ALA A 244 21.96 -11.88 4.48
CA ALA A 244 20.68 -11.24 4.26
C ALA A 244 20.07 -10.81 5.60
N PHE A 245 19.60 -9.55 5.68
CA PHE A 245 19.00 -9.03 6.90
C PHE A 245 17.69 -9.79 7.20
N PRO A 246 17.57 -10.47 8.36
CA PRO A 246 16.42 -11.33 8.65
C PRO A 246 15.10 -10.55 8.68
N GLU A 247 14.03 -11.18 8.22
CA GLU A 247 12.69 -10.58 8.21
C GLU A 247 12.22 -10.14 9.61
N LEU A 248 12.45 -10.99 10.62
CA LEU A 248 12.19 -10.68 12.03
C LEU A 248 12.93 -9.43 12.51
N ALA A 249 14.15 -9.20 11.99
CA ALA A 249 14.92 -8.01 12.33
C ALA A 249 14.25 -6.75 11.76
N TYR A 250 13.75 -6.76 10.51
CA TYR A 250 12.97 -5.64 9.99
C TYR A 250 11.75 -5.33 10.85
N HIS A 251 10.99 -6.36 11.27
CA HIS A 251 9.82 -6.17 12.12
C HIS A 251 10.17 -5.58 13.49
N SER A 252 11.29 -5.97 14.10
CA SER A 252 11.74 -5.36 15.36
C SER A 252 11.98 -3.84 15.24
N TRP A 253 12.54 -3.40 14.11
CA TRP A 253 12.78 -2.00 13.83
C TRP A 253 11.49 -1.24 13.50
N ILE A 254 10.54 -1.90 12.83
CA ILE A 254 9.19 -1.38 12.63
C ILE A 254 8.49 -1.15 13.97
N VAL A 255 8.49 -2.13 14.87
CA VAL A 255 7.90 -2.00 16.21
C VAL A 255 8.54 -0.83 16.96
N ARG A 256 9.88 -0.69 16.89
CA ARG A 256 10.60 0.44 17.48
C ARG A 256 10.14 1.78 16.90
N ALA A 257 9.91 1.86 15.59
CA ALA A 257 9.43 3.06 14.93
C ALA A 257 8.00 3.42 15.37
N VAL A 258 7.10 2.44 15.42
CA VAL A 258 5.69 2.59 15.80
C VAL A 258 5.56 2.98 17.27
N VAL A 259 6.17 2.20 18.17
CA VAL A 259 6.12 2.43 19.63
C VAL A 259 6.80 3.75 19.99
N GLY A 260 7.94 4.04 19.36
CA GLY A 260 8.68 5.28 19.57
C GLY A 260 8.03 6.50 18.92
N ARG A 261 6.95 6.33 18.13
CA ARG A 261 6.34 7.35 17.28
C ARG A 261 7.39 8.16 16.50
N LEU A 262 8.39 7.45 15.98
CA LEU A 262 9.53 8.07 15.33
C LEU A 262 9.09 8.66 13.99
N ASN A 263 9.36 9.95 13.79
CA ASN A 263 9.22 10.54 12.47
C ASN A 263 10.37 10.08 11.55
N ALA A 264 10.20 10.27 10.24
CA ALA A 264 11.14 9.81 9.24
C ALA A 264 12.57 10.35 9.42
N THR A 265 12.71 11.61 9.84
CA THR A 265 14.02 12.25 10.05
C THR A 265 14.76 11.61 11.23
N VAL A 266 14.07 11.44 12.36
CA VAL A 266 14.64 10.81 13.56
C VAL A 266 14.97 9.35 13.26
N PHE A 267 14.07 8.62 12.62
CA PHE A 267 14.30 7.22 12.27
C PHE A 267 15.52 7.04 11.35
N ARG A 268 15.65 7.89 10.32
CA ARG A 268 16.83 7.90 9.43
C ARG A 268 18.12 8.17 10.19
N LYS A 269 18.09 9.07 11.17
CA LYS A 269 19.24 9.37 12.03
C LYS A 269 19.61 8.14 12.86
N THR A 270 18.65 7.51 13.52
CA THR A 270 18.85 6.29 14.32
C THR A 270 19.41 5.14 13.48
N VAL A 271 18.91 4.93 12.26
CA VAL A 271 19.48 3.93 11.34
C VAL A 271 20.92 4.27 10.96
N SER A 272 21.22 5.55 10.72
CA SER A 272 22.59 5.98 10.37
C SER A 272 23.56 5.78 11.53
N GLU A 273 23.17 6.18 12.75
CA GLU A 273 23.94 5.98 13.98
C GLU A 273 24.22 4.49 14.23
N TYR A 274 23.21 3.62 14.04
CA TYR A 274 23.36 2.18 14.18
C TYR A 274 24.33 1.58 13.15
N LEU A 275 24.21 1.93 11.87
CA LEU A 275 25.13 1.46 10.83
C LEU A 275 26.57 1.92 11.07
N THR A 276 26.77 3.17 11.50
CA THR A 276 28.11 3.68 11.83
C THR A 276 28.72 2.95 13.02
N SER A 277 27.93 2.70 14.07
CA SER A 277 28.36 1.90 15.23
C SER A 277 28.76 0.49 14.81
N LYS A 278 27.96 -0.19 13.99
CA LYS A 278 28.29 -1.52 13.47
C LYS A 278 29.52 -1.53 12.57
N GLN A 279 29.71 -0.51 11.73
CA GLN A 279 30.93 -0.34 10.94
C GLN A 279 32.18 -0.19 11.80
N GLN A 280 32.10 0.55 12.91
CA GLN A 280 33.21 0.71 13.85
C GLN A 280 33.54 -0.58 14.60
N GLU A 281 32.51 -1.34 14.99
CA GLU A 281 32.68 -2.68 15.59
C GLU A 281 33.38 -3.64 14.61
N HIS A 282 32.90 -3.72 13.36
CA HIS A 282 33.48 -4.58 12.32
C HIS A 282 34.92 -4.20 11.95
N ARG A 283 35.29 -2.91 12.02
CA ARG A 283 36.65 -2.44 11.75
C ARG A 283 37.61 -2.63 12.94
N GLY A 284 37.15 -3.17 14.06
CA GLY A 284 37.97 -3.42 15.26
C GLY A 284 38.46 -2.15 15.97
N GLN A 285 38.03 -0.95 15.55
CA GLN A 285 38.48 0.32 16.13
C GLN A 285 37.90 0.58 17.53
N LEU A 286 36.82 -0.12 17.90
CA LEU A 286 36.29 -0.13 19.27
C LEU A 286 37.14 -1.00 20.24
N SER A 287 38.07 -1.83 19.74
CA SER A 287 38.86 -2.74 20.57
C SER A 287 40.22 -2.16 21.03
N LEU A 288 40.64 -0.98 20.55
CA LEU A 288 41.97 -0.41 20.82
C LEU A 288 42.01 0.61 21.96
N PHE A 289 40.86 1.19 22.31
CA PHE A 289 40.70 1.98 23.51
C PHE A 289 39.61 1.31 24.32
N GLY A 290 39.99 0.63 25.40
CA GLY A 290 39.09 -0.01 26.35
C GLY A 290 38.18 0.98 27.07
N LEU A 291 37.28 1.62 26.33
CA LEU A 291 36.04 2.16 26.83
C LEU A 291 35.01 1.03 26.74
N THR A 292 35.13 0.06 27.65
CA THR A 292 33.99 -0.69 28.17
C THR A 292 33.11 0.23 29.01
N GLU A 293 32.68 1.32 28.40
CA GLU A 293 31.38 1.93 28.61
C GLU A 293 30.99 2.34 27.21
N ALA A 294 30.51 1.34 26.45
CA ALA A 294 29.58 1.66 25.41
C ALA A 294 28.60 2.64 26.03
N ILE A 295 28.55 3.86 25.50
CA ILE A 295 27.31 4.60 25.42
C ILE A 295 26.41 3.76 24.50
N VAL A 296 26.02 2.58 25.00
CA VAL A 296 24.61 2.26 25.06
C VAL A 296 24.07 3.55 25.66
N ASP A 297 23.51 4.40 24.82
CA ASP A 297 22.42 5.25 25.25
C ASP A 297 21.35 4.21 25.67
N GLU A 298 21.58 3.57 26.83
CA GLU A 298 20.59 3.31 27.83
C GLU A 298 20.08 4.71 28.19
N ARG A 299 19.42 5.37 27.22
CA ARG A 299 18.05 5.74 27.52
C ARG A 299 17.52 4.45 28.10
N PRO A 300 17.32 4.36 29.43
CA PRO A 300 16.80 3.14 30.03
C PRO A 300 15.69 2.78 29.10
N LEU A 301 15.81 1.63 28.42
CA LEU A 301 14.87 1.19 27.39
C LEU A 301 13.58 1.23 28.17
N ARG A 302 12.84 2.34 28.01
CA ARG A 302 12.05 2.87 29.12
C ARG A 302 11.18 1.68 29.42
N ARG A 303 11.35 1.07 30.61
CA ARG A 303 10.61 -0.15 30.99
C ARG A 303 9.19 0.33 31.15
N VAL A 304 8.61 0.45 29.98
CA VAL A 304 7.38 1.06 29.56
C VAL A 304 6.84 -0.06 28.68
N VAL A 305 6.69 -1.25 29.28
CA VAL A 305 5.32 -1.74 29.40
C VAL A 305 4.58 -0.55 29.95
N ALA A 306 3.95 0.21 29.05
CA ALA A 306 3.61 1.57 29.38
C ALA A 306 2.85 1.53 30.69
N ALA A 307 3.20 2.36 31.66
CA ALA A 307 2.37 2.50 32.86
C ALA A 307 0.90 2.82 32.49
N GLN A 308 0.63 3.11 31.21
CA GLN A 308 -0.66 3.26 30.55
C GLN A 308 -1.23 1.98 29.89
N MET A 309 -0.41 1.00 29.50
CA MET A 309 -0.88 -0.31 29.03
C MET A 309 -1.60 -1.08 30.13
N VAL A 310 -1.10 -1.03 31.38
CA VAL A 310 -1.78 -1.65 32.52
C VAL A 310 -3.20 -1.04 32.72
N PRO A 311 -3.37 0.29 32.78
CA PRO A 311 -4.68 0.94 32.75
C PRO A 311 -5.53 0.65 31.51
N ALA A 312 -4.94 0.57 30.31
CA ALA A 312 -5.69 0.31 29.07
C ALA A 312 -6.25 -1.12 29.05
N VAL A 313 -5.41 -2.11 29.36
CA VAL A 313 -5.81 -3.51 29.55
C VAL A 313 -6.88 -3.61 30.65
N TRP A 314 -6.70 -2.89 31.76
CA TRP A 314 -7.69 -2.86 32.84
C TRP A 314 -9.03 -2.23 32.43
N THR A 315 -9.00 -1.18 31.62
CA THR A 315 -10.22 -0.52 31.12
C THR A 315 -11.01 -1.47 30.22
N ILE A 316 -10.31 -2.23 29.37
CA ILE A 316 -10.91 -3.27 28.53
C ILE A 316 -11.51 -4.38 29.40
N LEU A 317 -10.76 -4.88 30.39
CA LEU A 317 -11.26 -5.91 31.32
C LEU A 317 -12.47 -5.43 32.14
N SER A 318 -12.44 -4.20 32.65
CA SER A 318 -13.56 -3.60 33.41
C SER A 318 -14.80 -3.41 32.55
N TYR A 319 -14.62 -3.05 31.28
CA TYR A 319 -15.70 -2.96 30.30
C TYR A 319 -16.32 -4.34 30.06
N LEU A 320 -15.50 -5.36 29.82
CA LEU A 320 -15.97 -6.75 29.64
C LEU A 320 -16.71 -7.26 30.88
N GLN A 321 -16.21 -6.99 32.09
CA GLN A 321 -16.89 -7.35 33.34
C GLN A 321 -18.23 -6.61 33.52
N SER A 322 -18.30 -5.35 33.09
CA SER A 322 -19.55 -4.58 33.12
C SER A 322 -20.58 -5.15 32.15
N LEU A 323 -20.15 -5.57 30.96
CA LEU A 323 -21.01 -6.27 30.01
C LEU A 323 -21.51 -7.59 30.61
N GLU A 324 -20.64 -8.37 31.25
CA GLU A 324 -21.04 -9.63 31.87
C GLU A 324 -22.05 -9.45 33.01
N CYS A 325 -21.86 -8.42 33.84
CA CYS A 325 -22.83 -8.09 34.89
C CYS A 325 -24.18 -7.64 34.32
N VAL A 326 -24.19 -6.93 33.19
CA VAL A 326 -25.42 -6.57 32.47
C VAL A 326 -26.08 -7.83 31.89
N ARG A 327 -25.30 -8.79 31.39
CA ARG A 327 -25.78 -10.10 30.90
C ARG A 327 -26.46 -10.89 32.01
N GLU A 328 -25.80 -11.09 33.15
CA GLU A 328 -26.34 -11.83 34.30
C GLU A 328 -27.65 -11.23 34.84
N LYS A 329 -27.82 -9.91 34.72
CA LYS A 329 -29.03 -9.19 35.15
C LYS A 329 -30.14 -9.18 34.09
N GLY A 330 -29.97 -9.90 32.98
CA GLY A 330 -30.94 -9.94 31.89
C GLY A 330 -31.02 -8.63 31.07
N GLY A 331 -30.02 -7.76 31.17
CA GLY A 331 -30.05 -6.43 30.54
C GLY A 331 -29.93 -6.44 29.01
N PHE A 332 -29.58 -7.58 28.39
CA PHE A 332 -29.55 -7.75 26.94
C PHE A 332 -30.84 -8.37 26.36
N GLY A 333 -31.86 -8.60 27.19
CA GLY A 333 -33.10 -9.26 26.80
C GLY A 333 -32.95 -10.76 26.56
N ASP A 334 -34.06 -11.44 26.23
CA ASP A 334 -34.13 -12.90 26.01
C ASP A 334 -33.46 -13.36 24.69
N GLU A 335 -33.01 -12.42 23.85
CA GLU A 335 -32.35 -12.68 22.56
C GLU A 335 -30.83 -12.39 22.60
N SER A 336 -30.15 -12.72 23.71
CA SER A 336 -28.72 -12.49 23.80
C SER A 336 -27.94 -13.49 22.93
N TYR A 337 -27.47 -13.04 21.76
CA TYR A 337 -26.54 -13.74 20.85
C TYR A 337 -25.16 -14.08 21.47
N LEU A 338 -24.97 -13.81 22.78
CA LEU A 338 -23.73 -14.01 23.53
C LEU A 338 -23.72 -15.33 24.32
N SER A 339 -24.57 -16.30 23.96
CA SER A 339 -24.53 -17.66 24.49
C SER A 339 -23.96 -18.63 23.43
N PRO A 340 -22.63 -18.65 23.20
CA PRO A 340 -22.02 -19.51 22.18
C PRO A 340 -22.15 -21.01 22.48
N GLU A 341 -22.50 -21.38 23.72
CA GLU A 341 -22.62 -22.77 24.16
C GLU A 341 -23.88 -23.48 23.63
N LEU A 342 -24.87 -22.73 23.10
CA LEU A 342 -26.17 -23.27 22.70
C LEU A 342 -26.44 -23.27 21.20
N ASP A 343 -25.59 -22.67 20.36
CA ASP A 343 -25.84 -22.63 18.91
C ASP A 343 -24.57 -22.71 18.05
N SER A 344 -24.36 -23.86 17.42
CA SER A 344 -23.26 -24.10 16.49
C SER A 344 -23.33 -23.25 15.21
N ARG A 345 -24.46 -22.60 14.91
CA ARG A 345 -24.63 -21.69 13.77
C ARG A 345 -24.01 -20.31 14.02
N VAL A 346 -23.90 -19.89 15.27
CA VAL A 346 -23.34 -18.59 15.69
C VAL A 346 -21.86 -18.49 15.32
N ARG A 347 -21.09 -19.59 15.45
CA ARG A 347 -19.66 -19.62 15.09
C ARG A 347 -19.37 -19.45 13.59
N THR A 348 -20.30 -19.83 12.70
CA THR A 348 -20.13 -19.72 11.25
C THR A 348 -20.73 -18.44 10.65
N LEU A 349 -21.59 -17.74 11.40
CA LEU A 349 -22.30 -16.53 10.93
C LEU A 349 -21.50 -15.23 11.10
N TYR A 350 -20.48 -15.20 11.95
CA TYR A 350 -19.75 -13.96 12.20
C TYR A 350 -18.53 -13.83 11.30
N SER A 351 -18.48 -12.71 10.57
CA SER A 351 -17.34 -12.36 9.74
C SER A 351 -16.07 -12.16 10.60
N PRO A 352 -14.87 -12.30 10.01
CA PRO A 352 -13.59 -12.10 10.71
C PRO A 352 -13.43 -10.72 11.39
N GLY A 353 -14.25 -9.73 10.99
CA GLY A 353 -14.29 -8.39 11.58
C GLY A 353 -15.39 -8.20 12.64
N SER A 354 -16.10 -9.25 13.03
CA SER A 354 -17.15 -9.15 14.05
C SER A 354 -16.58 -8.75 15.42
N PRO A 355 -17.34 -7.97 16.23
CA PRO A 355 -16.92 -7.62 17.58
C PRO A 355 -16.55 -8.84 18.44
N LEU A 356 -17.23 -9.99 18.23
CA LEU A 356 -16.94 -11.24 18.92
C LEU A 356 -15.52 -11.74 18.61
N HIS A 357 -15.15 -11.85 17.33
CA HIS A 357 -13.79 -12.29 16.92
C HIS A 357 -12.69 -11.33 17.41
N ILE A 358 -12.99 -10.03 17.41
CA ILE A 358 -12.08 -9.01 17.92
C ILE A 358 -11.89 -9.21 19.43
N VAL A 359 -12.97 -9.44 20.18
CA VAL A 359 -12.93 -9.72 21.62
C VAL A 359 -12.19 -11.03 21.92
N THR A 360 -12.45 -12.11 21.17
CA THR A 360 -11.73 -13.39 21.33
C THR A 360 -10.23 -13.23 21.10
N ARG A 361 -9.81 -12.55 20.02
CA ARG A 361 -8.39 -12.25 19.78
C ARG A 361 -7.79 -11.39 20.88
N ILE A 362 -8.52 -10.38 21.37
CA ILE A 362 -8.06 -9.57 22.52
C ILE A 362 -7.86 -10.47 23.74
N LEU A 363 -8.79 -11.39 24.04
CA LEU A 363 -8.68 -12.33 25.15
C LEU A 363 -7.48 -13.28 25.00
N GLU A 364 -7.22 -13.80 23.80
CA GLU A 364 -6.04 -14.63 23.50
C GLU A 364 -4.73 -13.85 23.78
N TYR A 365 -4.62 -12.62 23.26
CA TYR A 365 -3.45 -11.79 23.50
C TYR A 365 -3.30 -11.40 24.98
N LEU A 366 -4.41 -11.15 25.67
CA LEU A 366 -4.41 -10.87 27.11
C LEU A 366 -3.95 -12.10 27.91
N GLY A 367 -4.36 -13.32 27.55
CA GLY A 367 -3.90 -14.56 28.18
C GLY A 367 -2.38 -14.73 28.13
N VAL A 368 -1.74 -14.32 27.03
CA VAL A 368 -0.27 -14.33 26.89
C VAL A 368 0.37 -13.18 27.67
N LEU A 369 -0.21 -11.98 27.64
CA LEU A 369 0.40 -10.78 28.24
C LEU A 369 0.28 -10.72 29.76
N VAL A 370 -0.84 -11.18 30.33
CA VAL A 370 -1.16 -11.10 31.77
C VAL A 370 -0.07 -11.70 32.67
N PRO A 371 0.44 -12.92 32.43
CA PRO A 371 1.52 -13.50 33.25
C PRO A 371 2.81 -12.67 33.23
N HIS A 372 3.15 -12.08 32.09
CA HIS A 372 4.32 -11.21 31.96
C HIS A 372 4.15 -9.89 32.72
N LEU A 373 2.92 -9.34 32.73
CA LEU A 373 2.58 -8.14 33.49
C LEU A 373 2.62 -8.40 35.00
N GLU A 374 2.15 -9.57 35.45
CA GLU A 374 2.20 -9.98 36.86
C GLU A 374 3.64 -10.12 37.35
N GLU A 375 4.50 -10.79 36.56
CA GLU A 375 5.92 -10.94 36.88
C GLU A 375 6.64 -9.59 36.90
N LEU A 376 6.30 -8.68 35.99
CA LEU A 376 6.86 -7.33 35.97
C LEU A 376 6.41 -6.51 37.19
N ALA A 377 5.13 -6.60 37.57
CA ALA A 377 4.59 -5.96 38.77
C ALA A 377 5.28 -6.48 40.05
N ARG A 378 5.60 -7.78 40.10
CA ARG A 378 6.33 -8.43 41.19
C ARG A 378 7.78 -7.92 41.31
N ARG A 379 8.45 -7.68 40.17
CA ARG A 379 9.86 -7.25 40.12
C ARG A 379 10.09 -5.75 40.38
N GLU A 380 9.17 -4.85 40.03
CA GLU A 380 9.41 -3.39 40.05
C GLU A 380 8.94 -2.64 41.33
N GLY A 381 8.91 -3.33 42.46
CA GLY A 381 8.16 -3.00 43.68
C GLY A 381 8.43 -1.71 44.50
N SER A 382 8.84 -0.56 43.96
CA SER A 382 9.08 0.64 44.80
C SER A 382 8.42 1.97 44.40
N ARG A 383 8.10 2.25 43.13
CA ARG A 383 7.56 3.59 42.74
C ARG A 383 6.11 3.63 42.22
N GLN A 384 5.53 2.52 41.74
CA GLN A 384 4.12 2.47 41.27
C GLN A 384 3.22 1.52 42.09
N ARG A 385 3.59 1.31 43.36
CA ARG A 385 3.08 0.26 44.25
C ARG A 385 1.55 0.11 44.28
N LYS A 386 0.76 1.19 44.38
CA LYS A 386 -0.71 1.09 44.47
C LYS A 386 -1.40 0.57 43.20
N LYS A 387 -1.03 1.08 42.02
CA LYS A 387 -1.67 0.69 40.75
C LYS A 387 -1.21 -0.69 40.29
N LEU A 388 0.06 -1.01 40.50
CA LEU A 388 0.60 -2.34 40.19
C LEU A 388 0.18 -3.39 41.22
N GLN A 389 -0.03 -3.07 42.50
CA GLN A 389 -0.64 -3.99 43.48
C GLN A 389 -2.12 -4.21 43.21
N GLN A 390 -2.89 -3.18 42.84
CA GLN A 390 -4.27 -3.37 42.37
C GLN A 390 -4.30 -4.26 41.12
N GLY A 391 -3.40 -4.03 40.17
CA GLY A 391 -3.19 -4.90 39.03
C GLY A 391 -2.87 -6.34 39.45
N ALA A 392 -1.85 -6.56 40.27
CA ALA A 392 -1.41 -7.89 40.72
C ALA A 392 -2.42 -8.63 41.61
N THR A 393 -3.31 -7.92 42.30
CA THR A 393 -4.39 -8.51 43.10
C THR A 393 -5.57 -8.93 42.22
N ASN A 394 -5.82 -8.19 41.13
CA ASN A 394 -6.95 -8.42 40.24
C ASN A 394 -6.59 -9.23 38.98
N LEU A 395 -5.29 -9.35 38.64
CA LEU A 395 -4.77 -10.13 37.52
C LEU A 395 -5.08 -11.63 37.66
N PRO A 396 -4.90 -12.27 38.84
CA PRO A 396 -5.33 -13.66 39.04
C PRO A 396 -6.83 -13.86 38.77
N MET A 397 -7.66 -12.89 39.16
CA MET A 397 -9.11 -12.93 38.94
C MET A 397 -9.45 -12.78 37.44
N ALA A 398 -8.68 -11.98 36.69
CA ALA A 398 -8.81 -11.88 35.23
C ALA A 398 -8.28 -13.13 34.51
N THR A 399 -7.19 -13.74 35.00
CA THR A 399 -6.69 -15.04 34.52
C THR A 399 -7.73 -16.13 34.75
N GLU A 400 -8.37 -16.15 35.92
CA GLU A 400 -9.43 -17.09 36.27
C GLU A 400 -10.68 -16.86 35.41
N LEU A 401 -11.12 -15.62 35.19
CA LEU A 401 -12.22 -15.29 34.26
C LEU A 401 -11.91 -15.72 32.82
N THR A 402 -10.69 -15.46 32.35
CA THR A 402 -10.23 -15.86 31.01
C THR A 402 -10.22 -17.38 30.92
N GLN A 403 -9.68 -18.06 31.93
CA GLN A 403 -9.68 -19.52 32.02
C GLN A 403 -11.08 -20.11 32.13
N GLN A 404 -12.01 -19.49 32.84
CA GLN A 404 -13.42 -19.93 32.94
C GLN A 404 -14.13 -19.77 31.59
N LEU A 405 -13.90 -18.67 30.88
CA LEU A 405 -14.40 -18.44 29.52
C LEU A 405 -13.86 -19.45 28.50
N PHE A 406 -12.65 -20.00 28.70
CA PHE A 406 -12.03 -20.99 27.82
C PHE A 406 -12.16 -22.45 28.33
N ALA A 407 -12.44 -22.67 29.60
CA ALA A 407 -12.62 -24.01 30.19
C ALA A 407 -13.98 -24.60 29.80
N SER A 408 -15.01 -23.77 29.57
CA SER A 408 -16.29 -24.25 29.05
C SER A 408 -16.20 -24.80 27.62
N GLU A 409 -15.09 -24.57 26.90
CA GLU A 409 -14.84 -25.16 25.57
C GLU A 409 -14.30 -26.60 25.60
N ASN A 410 -13.68 -27.06 26.70
CA ASN A 410 -13.04 -28.39 26.78
C ASN A 410 -13.85 -29.44 27.55
N ASP A 411 -14.82 -29.04 28.38
CA ASP A 411 -15.66 -29.96 29.16
C ASP A 411 -16.96 -30.38 28.46
N ALA A 412 -17.23 -29.88 27.25
CA ALA A 412 -18.29 -30.41 26.40
C ALA A 412 -17.80 -31.72 25.74
N ALA A 413 -17.86 -32.82 26.49
CA ALA A 413 -17.71 -34.16 25.93
C ALA A 413 -18.70 -34.33 24.76
N PRO A 414 -18.28 -34.94 23.63
CA PRO A 414 -19.17 -35.13 22.50
C PRO A 414 -20.29 -36.10 22.91
N GLN A 415 -21.51 -35.59 23.03
CA GLN A 415 -22.73 -36.42 23.00
C GLN A 415 -23.22 -36.58 21.58
#